data_AF-A0A957ZJE7-F1
#
_entry.id   AF-A0A957ZJE7-F1
#
_cell.length_a   1.000
_cell.length_b   1.000
_cell.length_c   1.000
_cell.angle_alpha   90.00
_cell.angle_beta   90.00
_cell.angle_gamma   90.00
#
_symmetry.space_group_name_H-M   'P 1'
#
loop_
_entity.id
_entity.type
_entity.pdbx_description
1 polymer ?
#
loop_
_entity_poly.entity_id
_entity_poly.type
_entity_poly.pdbx_seq_one_letter_code
_entity_poly.pdbx_strand_id
1 'polypeptide(L)'
;RVPVFLPQRITPDLVEMLRQFHPLWMNVHFNHPKEITPDASVALARLADAGIPLGCQSVLLAGVNDCPNVMKELVHKLVMNRVRPYYVYQCDLVHGAGHFRTPVATGLEIMEALRGHTSGYAVPTYVIDAPGGGGKIPIMPNYLISQSADRVVVRNYEGYMSAYTQAETYTRHDPATCPACQRRAGVPDLQAGVSGLLSGQALNIKPEGFEHTHQRETRIDWAGVE
;
A
#
# COMPACT_ATOMS: atom_id res chain seq x y z
N ARG A 1 10.07 -14.90 -5.53
CA ARG A 1 11.50 -14.71 -5.17
C ARG A 1 12.49 -15.44 -6.10
N VAL A 2 12.05 -16.39 -6.95
CA VAL A 2 12.95 -17.15 -7.85
C VAL A 2 13.89 -16.26 -8.70
N PRO A 3 13.44 -15.15 -9.32
CA PRO A 3 14.34 -14.28 -10.09
C PRO A 3 15.48 -13.63 -9.28
N VAL A 4 15.42 -13.71 -7.94
CA VAL A 4 16.40 -13.11 -7.03
C VAL A 4 17.47 -14.13 -6.66
N PHE A 5 17.08 -15.30 -6.16
CA PHE A 5 18.03 -16.31 -5.65
C PHE A 5 18.41 -17.39 -6.68
N LEU A 6 17.58 -17.60 -7.71
CA LEU A 6 17.81 -18.57 -8.79
C LEU A 6 17.41 -17.97 -10.15
N PRO A 7 18.06 -16.87 -10.59
CA PRO A 7 17.72 -16.20 -11.85
C PRO A 7 17.87 -17.12 -13.07
N GLN A 8 18.72 -18.15 -12.99
CA GLN A 8 18.94 -19.13 -14.06
C GLN A 8 17.67 -19.93 -14.39
N ARG A 9 16.68 -19.97 -13.50
CA ARG A 9 15.40 -20.63 -13.77
C ARG A 9 14.57 -19.90 -14.83
N ILE A 10 14.85 -18.61 -15.07
CA ILE A 10 14.20 -17.78 -16.08
C ILE A 10 14.87 -17.98 -17.45
N THR A 11 14.59 -19.14 -18.03
CA THR A 11 15.10 -19.57 -19.34
C THR A 11 14.27 -18.98 -20.49
N PRO A 12 14.83 -18.88 -21.72
CA PRO A 12 14.07 -18.49 -22.89
C PRO A 12 12.79 -19.34 -23.10
N ASP A 13 12.89 -20.67 -22.99
CA ASP A 13 11.75 -21.58 -23.17
C ASP A 13 10.64 -21.35 -22.14
N LEU A 14 11.01 -21.08 -20.88
CA LEU A 14 10.03 -20.75 -19.84
C LEU A 14 9.30 -19.46 -20.21
N VAL A 15 10.06 -18.42 -20.58
CA VAL A 15 9.51 -17.11 -20.88
C VAL A 15 8.59 -17.15 -22.11
N GLU A 16 8.98 -17.91 -23.14
CA GLU A 16 8.15 -18.10 -24.34
C GLU A 16 6.85 -18.84 -24.03
N MET A 17 6.90 -19.86 -23.17
CA MET A 17 5.69 -20.52 -22.70
C MET A 17 4.79 -19.55 -21.92
N LEU A 18 5.35 -18.79 -20.97
CA LEU A 18 4.58 -17.84 -20.14
C LEU A 18 3.91 -16.74 -20.98
N ARG A 19 4.54 -16.31 -22.08
CA ARG A 19 4.02 -15.30 -23.00
C ARG A 19 2.66 -15.67 -23.61
N GLN A 20 2.36 -16.96 -23.74
CA GLN A 20 1.11 -17.44 -24.36
C GLN A 20 -0.12 -17.24 -23.46
N PHE A 21 0.07 -16.92 -22.17
CA PHE A 21 -0.99 -16.86 -21.16
C PHE A 21 -1.32 -15.43 -20.72
N HIS A 22 -1.19 -14.45 -21.62
CA HIS A 22 -1.58 -13.07 -21.31
C HIS A 22 -3.10 -12.93 -21.07
N PRO A 23 -3.54 -12.06 -20.14
CA PRO A 23 -2.72 -11.13 -19.34
C PRO A 23 -2.07 -11.80 -18.10
N LEU A 24 -0.74 -11.88 -18.09
CA LEU A 24 0.04 -12.45 -16.99
C LEU A 24 0.85 -11.35 -16.30
N TRP A 25 0.76 -11.30 -14.97
CA TRP A 25 1.53 -10.39 -14.11
C TRP A 25 2.41 -11.19 -13.16
N MET A 26 3.59 -10.66 -12.82
CA MET A 26 4.49 -11.33 -11.89
C MET A 26 5.00 -10.37 -10.82
N ASN A 27 4.86 -10.77 -9.55
CA ASN A 27 5.50 -10.08 -8.43
C ASN A 27 6.80 -10.80 -8.05
N VAL A 28 7.90 -10.05 -8.05
CA VAL A 28 9.21 -10.47 -7.57
C VAL A 28 9.46 -9.92 -6.16
N HIS A 29 10.52 -10.37 -5.49
CA HIS A 29 10.79 -10.02 -4.10
C HIS A 29 12.26 -9.68 -3.92
N PHE A 30 12.57 -8.39 -3.95
CA PHE A 30 13.87 -7.84 -3.61
C PHE A 30 13.75 -6.99 -2.35
N ASN A 31 14.65 -7.19 -1.39
CA ASN A 31 14.77 -6.41 -0.16
C ASN A 31 15.99 -5.48 -0.19
N HIS A 32 17.05 -5.79 -0.96
CA HIS A 32 18.28 -5.02 -0.93
C HIS A 32 18.85 -4.76 -2.33
N PRO A 33 19.45 -3.58 -2.63
CA PRO A 33 20.06 -3.26 -3.92
C PRO A 33 21.11 -4.28 -4.41
N LYS A 34 21.81 -4.94 -3.48
CA LYS A 34 22.81 -5.99 -3.78
C LYS A 34 22.22 -7.27 -4.37
N GLU A 35 20.93 -7.52 -4.15
CA GLU A 35 20.24 -8.69 -4.72
C GLU A 35 19.99 -8.51 -6.23
N ILE A 36 20.04 -7.27 -6.75
CA ILE A 36 19.91 -6.98 -8.18
C ILE A 36 21.29 -7.14 -8.83
N THR A 37 21.63 -8.40 -9.11
CA THR A 37 22.86 -8.81 -9.80
C THR A 37 22.70 -8.75 -11.33
N PRO A 38 23.79 -8.82 -12.12
CA PRO A 38 23.69 -8.91 -13.57
C PRO A 38 22.79 -10.07 -14.06
N ASP A 39 22.90 -11.24 -13.43
CA ASP A 39 22.06 -12.40 -13.76
C ASP A 39 20.58 -12.14 -13.47
N ALA A 40 20.27 -11.52 -12.32
CA ALA A 40 18.91 -11.12 -11.98
C ALA A 40 18.38 -10.09 -12.97
N SER A 41 19.19 -9.10 -13.36
CA SER A 41 18.84 -8.10 -14.37
C SER A 41 18.50 -8.73 -15.73
N VAL A 42 19.29 -9.71 -16.19
CA VAL A 42 19.00 -10.45 -17.43
C VAL A 42 17.69 -11.24 -17.32
N ALA A 43 17.46 -11.91 -16.20
CA ALA A 43 16.21 -12.64 -15.96
C ALA A 43 14.98 -11.72 -15.94
N LEU A 44 15.07 -10.57 -15.26
CA LEU A 44 14.01 -9.56 -15.23
C LEU A 44 13.74 -8.97 -16.63
N ALA A 45 14.81 -8.67 -17.38
CA ALA A 45 14.69 -8.17 -18.73
C ALA A 45 13.93 -9.15 -19.64
N ARG A 46 14.26 -10.45 -19.61
CA ARG A 46 13.56 -11.47 -20.38
C ARG A 46 12.05 -11.50 -20.09
N LEU A 47 11.67 -11.46 -18.81
CA LEU A 47 10.26 -11.44 -18.42
C LEU A 47 9.55 -10.18 -18.91
N ALA A 48 10.17 -9.01 -18.75
CA ALA A 48 9.61 -7.75 -19.22
C ALA A 48 9.50 -7.68 -20.75
N ASP A 49 10.50 -8.20 -21.48
CA ASP A 49 10.51 -8.29 -22.96
C ASP A 49 9.41 -9.22 -23.50
N ALA A 50 9.00 -10.21 -22.71
CA ALA A 50 7.84 -11.06 -23.02
C ALA A 50 6.48 -10.35 -22.81
N GLY A 51 6.51 -9.09 -22.40
CA GLY A 51 5.31 -8.28 -22.13
C GLY A 51 4.68 -8.55 -20.77
N ILE A 52 5.37 -9.25 -19.85
CA ILE A 52 4.86 -9.54 -18.50
C ILE A 52 5.13 -8.33 -17.59
N PRO A 53 4.11 -7.64 -17.07
CA PRO A 53 4.33 -6.56 -16.13
C PRO A 53 4.89 -7.09 -14.80
N LEU A 54 5.96 -6.47 -14.32
CA LEU A 54 6.68 -6.87 -13.12
C LEU A 54 6.42 -5.89 -11.97
N GLY A 55 5.99 -6.43 -10.83
CA GLY A 55 5.92 -5.72 -9.56
C GLY A 55 6.97 -6.22 -8.58
N CYS A 56 7.44 -5.40 -7.65
CA CYS A 56 8.31 -5.83 -6.55
C CYS A 56 7.60 -5.69 -5.20
N GLN A 57 7.66 -6.75 -4.40
CA GLN A 57 7.22 -6.76 -3.01
C GLN A 57 8.45 -6.89 -2.12
N SER A 58 8.74 -5.83 -1.37
CA SER A 58 9.80 -5.81 -0.35
C SER A 58 9.20 -5.97 1.04
N VAL A 59 9.95 -6.50 1.98
CA VAL A 59 9.62 -6.45 3.41
C VAL A 59 10.62 -5.50 4.06
N LEU A 60 10.14 -4.62 4.92
CA LEU A 60 10.97 -3.74 5.74
C LEU A 60 11.58 -4.56 6.87
N LEU A 61 12.91 -4.72 6.84
CA LEU A 61 13.67 -5.59 7.71
C LEU A 61 14.79 -4.79 8.39
N ALA A 62 14.85 -4.88 9.71
CA ALA A 62 15.88 -4.24 10.52
C ALA A 62 17.29 -4.74 10.14
N GLY A 63 18.23 -3.82 9.98
CA GLY A 63 19.61 -4.10 9.58
C GLY A 63 19.80 -4.53 8.11
N VAL A 64 18.74 -4.48 7.29
CA VAL A 64 18.80 -4.84 5.86
C VAL A 64 18.43 -3.64 5.01
N ASN A 65 17.21 -3.13 5.15
CA ASN A 65 16.67 -2.08 4.28
C ASN A 65 15.84 -1.03 5.03
N ASP A 66 16.01 -0.97 6.34
CA ASP A 66 15.49 0.04 7.27
C ASP A 66 16.20 1.40 7.16
N CYS A 67 16.57 1.79 5.94
CA CYS A 67 17.26 3.05 5.65
C CYS A 67 16.68 3.70 4.38
N PRO A 68 16.30 4.99 4.41
CA PRO A 68 15.81 5.71 3.25
C PRO A 68 16.73 5.66 2.03
N ASN A 69 18.05 5.76 2.23
CA ASN A 69 19.02 5.74 1.14
C ASN A 69 19.11 4.36 0.47
N VAL A 70 19.10 3.29 1.26
CA VAL A 70 19.11 1.90 0.74
C VAL A 70 17.84 1.64 -0.05
N MET A 71 16.69 2.06 0.47
CA MET A 71 15.40 1.91 -0.22
C MET A 71 15.35 2.74 -1.50
N LYS A 72 15.88 3.96 -1.50
CA LYS A 72 15.97 4.81 -2.70
C LYS A 72 16.82 4.15 -3.79
N GLU A 73 17.99 3.63 -3.45
CA GLU A 73 18.83 2.88 -4.39
C GLU A 73 18.09 1.65 -4.93
N LEU A 74 17.40 0.91 -4.05
CA LEU A 74 16.66 -0.29 -4.43
C LEU A 74 15.56 0.04 -5.44
N VAL A 75 14.70 1.01 -5.13
CA VAL A 75 13.57 1.35 -6.02
C VAL A 75 14.03 1.89 -7.36
N HIS A 76 15.14 2.64 -7.40
CA HIS A 76 15.76 3.08 -8.65
C HIS A 76 16.26 1.90 -9.48
N LYS A 77 17.00 0.97 -8.88
CA LYS A 77 17.47 -0.24 -9.58
C LYS A 77 16.31 -1.11 -10.08
N LEU A 78 15.24 -1.24 -9.32
CA LEU A 78 14.03 -1.95 -9.75
C LEU A 78 13.42 -1.31 -11.00
N VAL A 79 13.21 0.01 -10.98
CA VAL A 79 12.64 0.74 -12.13
C VAL A 79 13.55 0.66 -13.36
N MET A 80 14.86 0.76 -13.20
CA MET A 80 15.83 0.56 -14.29
C MET A 80 15.73 -0.84 -14.93
N ASN A 81 15.29 -1.85 -14.16
CA ASN A 81 15.04 -3.21 -14.63
C ASN A 81 13.58 -3.46 -15.05
N ARG A 82 12.78 -2.40 -15.26
CA ARG A 82 11.35 -2.47 -15.62
C ARG A 82 10.49 -3.22 -14.59
N VAL A 83 10.91 -3.18 -13.33
CA VAL A 83 10.14 -3.70 -12.20
C VAL A 83 9.56 -2.52 -11.43
N ARG A 84 8.23 -2.47 -11.31
CA ARG A 84 7.54 -1.45 -10.52
C ARG A 84 7.63 -1.78 -9.03
N PRO A 85 8.21 -0.93 -8.17
CA PRO A 85 8.04 -1.06 -6.72
C PRO A 85 6.56 -1.04 -6.38
N TYR A 86 6.04 -2.16 -5.87
CA TYR A 86 4.61 -2.33 -5.64
C TYR A 86 4.27 -2.13 -4.17
N TYR A 87 4.85 -2.97 -3.30
CA TYR A 87 4.64 -2.88 -1.85
C TYR A 87 5.96 -2.89 -1.09
N VAL A 88 5.98 -2.15 0.02
CA VAL A 88 6.87 -2.39 1.14
C VAL A 88 6.00 -2.85 2.30
N TYR A 89 6.18 -4.09 2.73
CA TYR A 89 5.45 -4.65 3.87
C TYR A 89 6.16 -4.32 5.16
N GLN A 90 5.40 -3.93 6.17
CA GLN A 90 5.84 -4.07 7.55
C GLN A 90 6.13 -5.55 7.84
N CYS A 91 7.23 -5.84 8.54
CA CYS A 91 7.54 -7.22 8.93
C CYS A 91 6.44 -7.80 9.85
N ASP A 92 5.88 -8.94 9.44
CA ASP A 92 4.74 -9.61 10.09
C ASP A 92 5.07 -10.10 11.50
N LEU A 93 4.00 -10.35 12.27
CA LEU A 93 4.05 -10.93 13.62
C LEU A 93 4.25 -12.45 13.57
N VAL A 94 5.26 -12.93 12.84
CA VAL A 94 5.58 -14.36 12.75
C VAL A 94 6.61 -14.77 13.80
N HIS A 95 6.44 -15.96 14.36
CA HIS A 95 7.35 -16.51 15.35
C HIS A 95 8.78 -16.61 14.77
N GLY A 96 9.78 -16.17 15.54
CA GLY A 96 11.18 -16.19 15.14
C GLY A 96 11.68 -14.99 14.33
N ALA A 97 10.81 -14.14 13.77
CA ALA A 97 11.23 -12.98 12.96
C ALA A 97 11.28 -11.65 13.73
N GLY A 98 11.06 -11.66 15.05
CA GLY A 98 10.94 -10.45 15.86
C GLY A 98 12.13 -9.49 15.76
N HIS A 99 13.35 -10.02 15.62
CA HIS A 99 14.58 -9.24 15.49
C HIS A 99 14.71 -8.49 14.16
N PHE A 100 13.93 -8.83 13.14
CA PHE A 100 13.86 -8.09 11.88
C PHE A 100 12.77 -7.01 11.87
N ARG A 101 11.97 -6.88 12.94
CA ARG A 101 10.88 -5.91 12.97
C ARG A 101 11.41 -4.50 13.19
N THR A 102 10.82 -3.57 12.46
CA THR A 102 11.01 -2.13 12.66
C THR A 102 9.76 -1.50 13.26
N PRO A 103 9.89 -0.36 13.97
CA PRO A 103 8.76 0.51 14.24
C PRO A 103 8.13 1.01 12.94
N VAL A 104 6.80 1.19 12.92
CA VAL A 104 6.06 1.73 11.75
C VAL A 104 6.57 3.11 11.33
N ALA A 105 7.08 3.90 12.29
CA ALA A 105 7.71 5.19 12.03
C ALA A 105 8.87 5.11 11.01
N THR A 106 9.62 4.01 11.00
CA THR A 106 10.72 3.77 10.04
C THR A 106 10.18 3.69 8.61
N GLY A 107 9.05 3.00 8.42
CA GLY A 107 8.39 2.93 7.12
C GLY A 107 7.87 4.29 6.68
N LEU A 108 7.27 5.06 7.59
CA LEU A 108 6.82 6.43 7.34
C LEU A 108 7.96 7.37 6.93
N GLU A 109 9.10 7.29 7.62
CA GLU A 109 10.31 8.05 7.29
C GLU A 109 10.81 7.73 5.88
N ILE A 110 10.89 6.44 5.53
CA ILE A 110 11.26 6.00 4.17
C ILE A 110 10.25 6.55 3.15
N MET A 111 8.95 6.47 3.42
CA MET A 111 7.93 6.96 2.48
C MET A 111 8.00 8.47 2.27
N GLU A 112 8.30 9.25 3.32
CA GLU A 112 8.55 10.69 3.23
C GLU A 112 9.77 10.98 2.36
N ALA A 113 10.88 10.27 2.58
CA ALA A 113 12.13 10.45 1.83
C ALA A 113 12.08 9.98 0.36
N LEU A 114 11.04 9.23 -0.02
CA LEU A 114 10.82 8.78 -1.41
C LEU A 114 9.82 9.68 -2.14
N ARG A 115 8.66 9.96 -1.55
CA ARG A 115 7.59 10.72 -2.23
C ARG A 115 8.08 12.13 -2.54
N GLY A 116 8.01 12.54 -3.80
CA GLY A 116 8.48 13.86 -4.26
C GLY A 116 9.99 13.95 -4.52
N HIS A 117 10.80 13.13 -3.83
CA HIS A 117 12.27 13.07 -4.02
C HIS A 117 12.73 12.09 -5.12
N THR A 118 11.81 11.35 -5.72
CA THR A 118 12.03 10.47 -6.88
C THR A 118 10.78 10.40 -7.77
N SER A 119 10.91 9.77 -8.93
CA SER A 119 9.79 9.47 -9.83
C SER A 119 8.65 8.77 -9.11
N GLY A 120 7.41 9.19 -9.39
CA GLY A 120 6.21 8.60 -8.78
C GLY A 120 6.06 7.09 -9.02
N TYR A 121 6.59 6.57 -10.13
CA TYR A 121 6.62 5.14 -10.42
C TYR A 121 7.55 4.34 -9.49
N ALA A 122 8.54 5.00 -8.90
CA ALA A 122 9.50 4.39 -7.98
C ALA A 122 9.01 4.40 -6.52
N VAL A 123 7.85 5.00 -6.23
CA VAL A 123 7.33 5.09 -4.86
C VAL A 123 6.32 3.95 -4.64
N PRO A 124 6.68 2.93 -3.83
CA PRO A 124 5.78 1.82 -3.52
C PRO A 124 4.66 2.28 -2.57
N THR A 125 3.70 1.41 -2.31
CA THR A 125 2.79 1.58 -1.17
C THR A 125 3.40 0.90 0.05
N TYR A 126 3.59 1.61 1.16
CA TYR A 126 3.94 0.99 2.43
C TYR A 126 2.67 0.46 3.10
N VAL A 127 2.66 -0.82 3.49
CA VAL A 127 1.48 -1.49 4.03
C VAL A 127 1.79 -2.27 5.29
N ILE A 128 0.79 -2.35 6.18
CA ILE A 128 0.75 -3.32 7.27
C ILE A 128 -0.29 -4.37 6.89
N ASP A 129 0.08 -5.65 6.93
CA ASP A 129 -0.92 -6.72 6.81
C ASP A 129 -1.62 -6.87 8.16
N ALA A 130 -2.92 -6.56 8.19
CA ALA A 130 -3.67 -6.53 9.42
C ALA A 130 -3.80 -7.96 10.00
N PRO A 131 -3.42 -8.16 11.27
CA PRO A 131 -3.61 -9.46 11.93
C PRO A 131 -5.05 -9.96 11.81
N GLY A 132 -5.22 -11.28 11.67
CA GLY A 132 -6.55 -11.88 11.53
C GLY A 132 -7.17 -11.73 10.13
N GLY A 133 -6.39 -11.34 9.11
CA GLY A 133 -6.85 -11.32 7.72
C GLY A 133 -7.61 -10.07 7.31
N GLY A 134 -7.43 -8.95 8.02
CA GLY A 134 -8.04 -7.66 7.67
C GLY A 134 -7.49 -7.02 6.38
N GLY A 135 -6.46 -7.63 5.78
CA GLY A 135 -5.88 -7.22 4.52
C GLY A 135 -4.77 -6.18 4.67
N LYS A 136 -4.31 -5.67 3.52
CA LYS A 136 -3.14 -4.79 3.41
C LYS A 136 -3.56 -3.34 3.60
N ILE A 137 -3.25 -2.77 4.76
CA ILE A 137 -3.62 -1.41 5.12
C ILE A 137 -2.50 -0.45 4.72
N PRO A 138 -2.72 0.50 3.79
CA PRO A 138 -1.69 1.45 3.39
C PRO A 138 -1.42 2.48 4.49
N ILE A 139 -0.14 2.74 4.74
CA ILE A 139 0.34 3.74 5.68
C ILE A 139 1.23 4.72 4.93
N MET A 140 0.97 6.01 5.09
CA MET A 140 1.73 7.07 4.43
C MET A 140 1.79 8.32 5.32
N PRO A 141 2.75 9.23 5.06
CA PRO A 141 2.75 10.52 5.75
C PRO A 141 1.50 11.35 5.47
N ASN A 142 1.20 12.27 6.39
CA ASN A 142 0.06 13.18 6.25
C ASN A 142 0.44 14.39 5.41
N TYR A 143 -0.20 14.53 4.25
CA TYR A 143 -0.04 15.69 3.35
C TYR A 143 -1.22 16.66 3.42
N LEU A 144 -2.40 16.17 3.81
CA LEU A 144 -3.53 17.00 4.18
C LEU A 144 -3.32 17.55 5.60
N ILE A 145 -3.31 18.88 5.74
CA ILE A 145 -3.04 19.55 7.01
C ILE A 145 -4.33 20.11 7.63
N SER A 146 -5.17 20.75 6.82
CA SER A 146 -6.41 21.37 7.31
C SER A 146 -7.42 21.54 6.17
N GLN A 147 -8.67 21.85 6.51
CA GLN A 147 -9.73 22.11 5.53
C GLN A 147 -10.82 23.05 6.09
N SER A 148 -11.40 23.86 5.21
CA SER A 148 -12.66 24.59 5.41
C SER A 148 -13.74 24.03 4.47
N ALA A 149 -14.91 24.69 4.40
CA ALA A 149 -15.96 24.32 3.45
C ALA A 149 -15.51 24.45 1.97
N ASP A 150 -14.62 25.39 1.68
CA ASP A 150 -14.26 25.82 0.33
C ASP A 150 -12.75 25.70 0.03
N ARG A 151 -11.93 25.30 1.02
CA ARG A 151 -10.48 25.18 0.86
C ARG A 151 -9.91 23.96 1.55
N VAL A 152 -8.81 23.46 1.00
CA VAL A 152 -7.98 22.41 1.60
C VAL A 152 -6.54 22.90 1.68
N VAL A 153 -5.93 22.81 2.85
CA VAL A 153 -4.51 23.13 3.06
C VAL A 153 -3.70 21.84 2.99
N VAL A 154 -2.79 21.79 2.03
CA VAL A 154 -1.87 20.66 1.83
C VAL A 154 -0.43 21.11 1.99
N ARG A 155 0.44 20.19 2.43
CA ARG A 155 1.90 20.34 2.31
C ARG A 155 2.44 19.44 1.20
N ASN A 156 3.58 19.78 0.65
CA ASN A 156 4.38 18.87 -0.18
C ASN A 156 5.55 18.26 0.63
N TYR A 157 6.43 17.55 -0.08
CA TYR A 157 7.63 16.90 0.47
C TYR A 157 8.73 17.90 0.93
N GLU A 158 8.72 19.14 0.42
CA GLU A 158 9.67 20.19 0.80
C GLU A 158 9.20 20.98 2.03
N GLY A 159 7.98 20.73 2.51
CA GLY A 159 7.32 21.53 3.54
C GLY A 159 6.63 22.78 3.00
N TYR A 160 6.58 22.98 1.67
CA TYR A 160 5.78 24.03 1.06
C TYR A 160 4.29 23.73 1.29
N MET A 161 3.57 24.72 1.83
CA MET A 161 2.15 24.62 2.12
C MET A 161 1.35 25.47 1.13
N SER A 162 0.24 24.92 0.64
CA SER A 162 -0.64 25.62 -0.30
C SER A 162 -2.11 25.34 0.03
N ALA A 163 -2.95 26.35 -0.18
CA ALA A 163 -4.40 26.21 -0.11
C ALA A 163 -4.95 25.95 -1.51
N TYR A 164 -5.61 24.81 -1.69
CA TYR A 164 -6.39 24.48 -2.87
C TYR A 164 -7.84 24.96 -2.68
N THR A 165 -8.31 25.84 -3.58
CA THR A 165 -9.72 26.27 -3.60
C THR A 165 -10.59 25.16 -4.18
N GLN A 166 -11.58 24.70 -3.42
CA GLN A 166 -12.56 23.72 -3.85
C GLN A 166 -13.59 24.34 -4.80
N ALA A 167 -14.31 23.51 -5.55
CA ALA A 167 -15.35 23.98 -6.44
C ALA A 167 -16.52 24.58 -5.66
N GLU A 168 -16.91 25.82 -5.98
CA GLU A 168 -18.08 26.48 -5.39
C GLU A 168 -19.38 25.76 -5.74
N THR A 169 -19.46 25.23 -6.97
CA THR A 169 -20.59 24.46 -7.46
C THR A 169 -20.13 23.10 -7.94
N TYR A 170 -20.68 22.04 -7.36
CA TYR A 170 -20.49 20.67 -7.83
C TYR A 170 -21.80 19.90 -7.73
N THR A 171 -22.33 19.49 -8.88
CA THR A 171 -23.43 18.52 -8.92
C THR A 171 -22.83 17.13 -8.74
N ARG A 172 -23.22 16.45 -7.66
CA ARG A 172 -22.77 15.09 -7.40
C ARG A 172 -23.17 14.18 -8.56
N HIS A 173 -22.30 13.21 -8.85
CA HIS A 173 -22.58 12.14 -9.79
C HIS A 173 -23.97 11.51 -9.54
N ASP A 174 -24.77 11.40 -10.59
CA ASP A 174 -26.08 10.76 -10.56
C ASP A 174 -25.97 9.29 -11.02
N PRO A 175 -26.12 8.31 -10.11
CA PRO A 175 -26.06 6.89 -10.47
C PRO A 175 -27.18 6.46 -11.43
N ALA A 176 -28.32 7.17 -11.45
CA ALA A 176 -29.48 6.81 -12.26
C ALA A 176 -29.25 7.06 -13.76
N THR A 177 -28.34 7.97 -14.11
CA THR A 177 -27.99 8.30 -15.50
C THR A 177 -26.66 7.69 -15.95
N CYS A 178 -25.96 6.97 -15.06
CA CYS A 178 -24.64 6.40 -15.34
C CYS A 178 -24.72 4.90 -15.71
N PRO A 179 -24.34 4.50 -16.94
CA PRO A 179 -24.39 3.09 -17.35
C PRO A 179 -23.52 2.16 -16.48
N ALA A 180 -22.40 2.66 -15.94
CA ALA A 180 -21.53 1.87 -15.07
C ALA A 180 -22.19 1.59 -13.71
N CYS A 181 -22.89 2.58 -13.14
CA CYS A 181 -23.65 2.42 -11.91
C CYS A 181 -24.84 1.50 -12.11
N GLN A 182 -25.58 1.67 -13.21
CA GLN A 182 -26.72 0.81 -13.57
C GLN A 182 -26.31 -0.65 -13.73
N ARG A 183 -25.15 -0.94 -14.33
CA ARG A 183 -24.62 -2.32 -14.44
C ARG A 183 -24.35 -2.98 -13.09
N ARG A 184 -24.09 -2.19 -12.04
CA ARG A 184 -23.83 -2.67 -10.69
C ARG A 184 -25.08 -2.69 -9.81
N ALA A 185 -26.19 -2.08 -10.28
CA ALA A 185 -27.44 -2.02 -9.53
C ALA A 185 -27.96 -3.44 -9.27
N GLY A 186 -28.23 -3.76 -8.00
CA GLY A 186 -28.74 -5.07 -7.57
C GLY A 186 -27.68 -6.13 -7.29
N VAL A 187 -26.39 -5.86 -7.50
CA VAL A 187 -25.31 -6.75 -7.05
C VAL A 187 -25.02 -6.45 -5.56
N PRO A 188 -25.19 -7.40 -4.63
CA PRO A 188 -24.89 -7.18 -3.21
C PRO A 188 -23.41 -6.84 -3.02
N ASP A 189 -23.12 -5.71 -2.37
CA ASP A 189 -21.75 -5.37 -1.99
C ASP A 189 -21.38 -6.07 -0.67
N LEU A 190 -20.89 -7.30 -0.78
CA LEU A 190 -20.51 -8.14 0.35
C LEU A 190 -19.34 -7.57 1.17
N GLN A 191 -18.67 -6.51 0.69
CA GLN A 191 -17.52 -5.88 1.35
C GLN A 191 -17.68 -4.36 1.48
N ALA A 192 -18.93 -3.87 1.61
CA ALA A 192 -19.21 -2.44 1.66
C ALA A 192 -18.42 -1.70 2.75
N GLY A 193 -18.33 -2.25 3.97
CA GLY A 193 -17.52 -1.68 5.06
C GLY A 193 -17.71 -0.16 5.22
N VAL A 194 -16.61 0.59 5.35
CA VAL A 194 -16.63 2.07 5.44
C VAL A 194 -17.27 2.72 4.20
N SER A 195 -17.13 2.12 3.01
CA SER A 195 -17.78 2.64 1.80
C SER A 195 -19.32 2.53 1.84
N GLY A 196 -19.85 1.54 2.57
CA GLY A 196 -21.27 1.43 2.89
C GLY A 196 -21.77 2.57 3.79
N LEU A 197 -20.93 3.03 4.73
CA LEU A 197 -21.24 4.22 5.54
C LEU A 197 -21.27 5.49 4.68
N LEU A 198 -20.26 5.67 3.82
CA LEU A 198 -20.14 6.85 2.96
C LEU A 198 -21.25 6.94 1.90
N SER A 199 -21.77 5.80 1.45
CA SER A 199 -22.87 5.72 0.48
C SER A 199 -24.26 5.76 1.12
N GLY A 200 -24.36 5.72 2.46
CA GLY A 200 -25.64 5.71 3.19
C GLY A 200 -26.33 4.34 3.24
N GLN A 201 -25.68 3.27 2.79
CA GLN A 201 -26.20 1.89 2.89
C GLN A 201 -26.22 1.36 4.33
N ALA A 202 -25.34 1.89 5.18
CA ALA A 202 -25.28 1.58 6.60
C ALA A 202 -25.06 2.87 7.41
N LEU A 203 -25.58 2.91 8.64
CA LEU A 203 -25.38 4.04 9.56
C LEU A 203 -24.20 3.83 10.51
N ASN A 204 -23.82 2.59 10.77
CA ASN A 204 -22.73 2.26 11.68
C ASN A 204 -22.09 0.91 11.32
N ILE A 205 -20.83 0.74 11.76
CA ILE A 205 -20.14 -0.55 11.83
C ILE A 205 -19.77 -0.72 13.29
N LYS A 206 -20.25 -1.78 13.93
CA LYS A 206 -20.05 -2.04 15.35
C LYS A 206 -19.54 -3.48 15.56
N PRO A 207 -18.67 -3.73 16.55
CA PRO A 207 -18.28 -5.09 16.90
C PRO A 207 -19.49 -5.89 17.40
N GLU A 208 -19.40 -7.21 17.31
CA GLU A 208 -20.39 -8.11 17.90
C GLU A 208 -20.52 -7.84 19.41
N GLY A 209 -21.75 -7.77 19.90
CA GLY A 209 -22.03 -7.50 21.31
C GLY A 209 -21.97 -6.02 21.76
N PHE A 210 -21.70 -5.06 20.85
CA PHE A 210 -21.60 -3.63 21.18
C PHE A 210 -22.77 -3.09 22.02
N GLU A 211 -24.01 -3.49 21.70
CA GLU A 211 -25.22 -3.06 22.42
C GLU A 211 -25.26 -3.52 23.89
N HIS A 212 -24.57 -4.62 24.20
CA HIS A 212 -24.53 -5.18 25.55
C HIS A 212 -23.42 -4.59 26.40
N THR A 213 -22.29 -4.20 25.79
CA THR A 213 -21.11 -3.67 26.49
C THR A 213 -21.14 -2.16 26.67
N HIS A 214 -21.95 -1.43 25.90
CA HIS A 214 -22.01 0.03 25.95
C HIS A 214 -23.06 0.53 26.97
N GLN A 215 -23.09 -0.05 28.16
CA GLN A 215 -23.82 0.54 29.29
C GLN A 215 -22.93 1.59 29.96
N ARG A 216 -23.44 2.80 30.15
CA ARG A 216 -22.72 3.80 30.98
C ARG A 216 -22.65 3.25 32.40
N GLU A 217 -21.47 3.27 33.00
CA GLU A 217 -21.34 3.07 34.44
C GLU A 217 -22.20 4.13 35.14
N THR A 218 -23.29 3.69 35.77
CA THR A 218 -24.24 4.59 36.44
C THR A 218 -23.73 5.04 37.81
N ARG A 219 -22.62 4.47 38.29
CA ARG A 219 -22.02 4.78 39.58
C ARG A 219 -20.53 4.43 39.59
N ILE A 220 -19.68 5.42 39.83
CA ILE A 220 -18.26 5.23 40.18
C ILE A 220 -18.20 5.26 41.71
N ASP A 221 -17.78 4.17 42.34
CA ASP A 221 -17.56 4.13 43.79
C ASP A 221 -16.19 4.75 44.10
N TRP A 222 -16.19 5.94 44.69
CA TRP A 222 -14.98 6.68 45.07
C TRP A 222 -14.43 6.28 46.45
N ALA A 223 -14.88 5.15 47.00
CA ALA A 223 -14.45 4.70 48.32
C ALA A 223 -12.98 4.25 48.29
N GLY A 224 -12.06 5.15 48.65
CA GLY A 224 -10.65 4.80 48.90
C GLY A 224 -9.59 5.78 48.41
N VAL A 225 -9.93 6.98 47.93
CA VAL A 225 -8.92 8.04 47.72
C VAL A 225 -8.78 8.84 49.03
N GLU A 226 -8.08 8.25 50.00
CA GLU A 226 -7.43 8.98 51.10
C GLU A 226 -5.95 9.22 50.79
#